data_AF-A0A0G4N3S5-F1
#
_entry.id   AF-A0A0G4N3S5-F1
#
_cell.length_a   1.000
_cell.length_b   1.000
_cell.length_c   1.000
_cell.angle_alpha   90.00
_cell.angle_beta   90.00
_cell.angle_gamma   90.00
#
_symmetry.space_group_name_H-M   'P 1'
#
loop_
_entity.id
_entity.type
_entity.pdbx_description
1 polymer ?
#
loop_
_entity_poly.entity_id
_entity_poly.type
_entity_poly.pdbx_seq_one_letter_code
_entity_poly.pdbx_strand_id
1 'polypeptide(L)'
;RGRQNRWGVINVEDENHCEFVYLRNFLLRTHLQDLIETTSQIHYETFRAKQLLALKESSAHGGSSRPISPAADRELSRGSQRMTMNGY
;
A
#
# COMPACT_ATOMS: atom_id res chain seq x y z
N ARG A 1 -5.41 21.72 17.23
CA ARG A 1 -5.31 20.27 16.94
C ARG A 1 -4.10 19.75 17.74
N GLY A 2 -4.23 18.71 18.56
CA GLY A 2 -3.15 18.38 19.50
C GLY A 2 -3.43 17.20 20.42
N ARG A 3 -2.45 16.83 21.26
CA ARG A 3 -2.56 15.75 22.25
C ARG A 3 -2.56 16.32 23.66
N GLN A 4 -3.62 16.04 24.42
CA GLN A 4 -3.70 16.42 25.84
C GLN A 4 -3.06 15.35 26.72
N ASN A 5 -2.31 15.77 27.74
CA ASN A 5 -1.73 14.92 28.77
C ASN A 5 -2.01 15.51 30.16
N ARG A 6 -1.52 14.85 31.23
CA ARG A 6 -1.75 15.28 32.62
C ARG A 6 -1.07 16.62 32.97
N TRP A 7 -0.14 17.08 32.14
CA TRP A 7 0.70 18.26 32.37
C TRP A 7 0.43 19.40 31.38
N GLY A 8 -0.50 19.23 30.43
CA GLY A 8 -0.83 20.24 29.44
C GLY A 8 -1.28 19.67 28.09
N VAL A 9 -1.25 20.53 27.07
CA VAL A 9 -1.65 20.19 25.70
C VAL A 9 -0.47 20.42 24.77
N ILE A 10 -0.11 19.38 24.01
CA ILE A 10 0.86 19.49 22.92
C ILE A 10 0.11 19.90 21.66
N ASN A 11 0.37 21.11 21.16
CA ASN A 11 -0.21 21.60 19.92
C ASN A 11 0.66 21.17 18.73
N VAL A 12 0.12 20.39 17.79
CA VAL A 12 0.91 19.90 16.64
C VAL A 12 1.17 20.96 15.57
N GLU A 13 0.49 22.11 15.65
CA GLU A 13 0.74 23.24 14.75
C GLU A 13 1.76 24.24 15.30
N ASP A 14 2.27 23.99 16.51
CA ASP A 14 3.37 24.75 17.10
C ASP A 14 4.69 24.08 16.74
N GLU A 15 5.56 24.80 16.03
CA GLU A 15 6.88 24.33 15.60
C GLU A 15 7.80 24.01 16.79
N ASN A 16 7.56 24.59 17.96
CA ASN A 16 8.32 24.31 19.18
C ASN A 16 7.95 22.96 19.81
N HIS A 17 6.79 22.40 19.46
CA HIS A 17 6.31 21.14 20.01
C HIS A 17 6.66 19.94 19.13
N CYS A 18 6.67 20.09 17.80
CA CYS A 18 7.05 19.04 16.86
C CYS A 18 7.25 19.57 15.43
N GLU A 19 7.87 18.75 14.58
CA GLU A 19 8.19 19.08 13.19
C GLU A 19 7.01 18.88 12.20
N PHE A 20 5.79 18.66 12.70
CA PHE A 20 4.64 18.34 11.85
C PHE A 20 4.37 19.41 10.78
N VAL A 21 4.59 20.69 11.11
CA VAL A 21 4.39 21.80 10.17
C VAL A 21 5.35 21.68 8.98
N TYR A 22 6.61 21.34 9.21
CA TYR A 22 7.60 21.14 8.17
C TYR A 22 7.27 19.91 7.32
N LEU A 23 6.91 18.78 7.95
CA LEU A 23 6.51 17.57 7.24
C LEU A 23 5.29 17.81 6.35
N ARG A 24 4.27 18.51 6.85
CA ARG A 24 3.08 18.87 6.06
C ARG A 24 3.45 19.72 4.85
N ASN A 25 4.31 20.73 5.03
CA ASN A 25 4.74 21.60 3.94
C ASN A 25 5.57 20.83 2.91
N PHE A 26 6.49 19.99 3.36
CA PHE A 26 7.29 19.12 2.51
C PHE A 26 6.40 18.23 1.64
N LEU A 27 5.47 17.49 2.25
CA LEU A 27 4.62 16.54 1.54
C LEU A 27 3.61 17.22 0.61
N LEU A 28 2.95 18.30 1.06
CA LEU A 28 1.76 18.81 0.38
C LEU A 28 2.00 20.12 -0.39
N ARG A 29 3.02 20.91 -0.03
CA ARG A 29 3.28 22.19 -0.69
C ARG A 29 4.43 22.12 -1.68
N THR A 30 5.52 21.41 -1.34
CA THR A 30 6.72 21.41 -2.19
C THR A 30 6.90 20.14 -3.01
N HIS A 31 6.64 18.94 -2.46
CA HIS A 31 6.99 17.67 -3.13
C HIS A 31 5.80 16.82 -3.58
N LEU A 32 4.56 17.29 -3.44
CA LEU A 32 3.39 16.48 -3.78
C LEU A 32 3.43 16.01 -5.25
N GLN A 33 3.81 16.92 -6.15
CA GLN A 33 3.84 16.62 -7.58
C GLN A 33 4.90 15.58 -7.91
N ASP A 34 6.12 15.72 -7.38
CA ASP A 34 7.21 14.76 -7.58
C ASP A 34 6.85 13.37 -7.03
N LEU A 35 6.17 13.32 -5.88
CA LEU A 35 5.69 12.07 -5.27
C LEU A 35 4.65 11.37 -6.17
N ILE A 36 3.72 12.13 -6.75
CA ILE A 36 2.73 11.61 -7.72
C ILE A 36 3.45 11.10 -8.98
N GLU A 37 4.37 11.90 -9.52
CA GLU A 37 5.10 11.57 -10.76
C GLU A 37 5.96 10.32 -10.59
N THR A 38 6.73 10.23 -9.50
CA THR A 38 7.54 9.05 -9.17
C THR A 38 6.67 7.81 -9.04
N THR A 39 5.52 7.93 -8.38
CA THR A 39 4.59 6.81 -8.23
C THR A 39 4.03 6.36 -9.57
N SER A 40 3.65 7.30 -10.43
CA SER A 40 3.11 6.98 -11.76
C SER A 40 4.16 6.40 -12.70
N GLN A 41 5.29 7.08 -12.87
CA GLN A 41 6.26 6.77 -13.91
C GLN A 41 7.22 5.64 -13.51
N ILE A 42 7.48 5.45 -12.21
CA ILE A 42 8.41 4.42 -11.75
C ILE A 42 7.63 3.25 -11.18
N HIS A 43 6.91 3.46 -10.07
CA HIS A 43 6.31 2.34 -9.34
C HIS A 43 5.18 1.67 -10.12
N TYR A 44 4.26 2.47 -10.67
CA TYR A 44 3.13 1.94 -11.44
C TYR A 44 3.57 1.35 -12.77
N GLU A 45 4.40 2.03 -13.58
CA GLU A 45 4.86 1.46 -14.85
C GLU A 45 5.73 0.21 -14.67
N THR A 46 6.57 0.15 -13.62
CA THR A 46 7.32 -1.08 -13.30
C THR A 46 6.37 -2.24 -12.96
N PHE A 47 5.35 -1.98 -12.15
CA PHE A 47 4.34 -2.98 -11.83
C PHE A 47 3.56 -3.39 -13.09
N ARG A 48 3.11 -2.43 -13.89
CA ARG A 48 2.35 -2.64 -15.12
C ARG A 48 3.11 -3.49 -16.14
N ALA A 49 4.40 -3.20 -16.36
CA ALA A 49 5.24 -3.98 -17.25
C ALA A 49 5.35 -5.45 -16.80
N LYS A 50 5.55 -5.69 -15.50
CA LYS A 50 5.56 -7.06 -14.94
C LYS A 50 4.25 -7.79 -15.16
N GLN A 51 3.12 -7.13 -14.92
CA GLN A 51 1.79 -7.73 -15.13
C GLN A 51 1.55 -8.06 -16.61
N LEU A 52 1.94 -7.18 -17.53
CA LEU A 52 1.80 -7.41 -18.97
C LEU A 52 2.66 -8.59 -19.46
N LEU A 53 3.88 -8.73 -18.95
CA LEU A 53 4.74 -9.88 -19.26
C LEU A 53 4.13 -11.19 -18.74
N ALA A 54 3.65 -11.23 -17.50
CA ALA A 54 2.98 -12.39 -16.93
C ALA A 54 1.72 -12.78 -17.74
N LEU A 55 0.93 -11.80 -18.19
CA LEU A 55 -0.21 -12.03 -19.06
C LEU A 55 0.21 -12.60 -20.42
N LYS A 56 1.29 -12.09 -21.02
CA LYS A 56 1.83 -12.61 -22.29
C LYS A 56 2.32 -14.06 -22.13
N GLU A 57 3.00 -14.38 -21.04
CA GLU A 57 3.45 -15.74 -20.75
C GLU A 57 2.28 -16.70 -20.52
N SER A 58 1.22 -16.26 -19.82
CA SER A 58 0.02 -17.05 -19.58
C SER A 58 -0.81 -17.30 -20.85
N SER A 59 -0.85 -16.33 -21.77
CA SER A 59 -1.55 -16.46 -23.05
C SER A 59 -0.77 -17.32 -24.06
N ALA A 60 0.56 -17.36 -23.95
CA ALA A 60 1.40 -18.26 -24.73
C ALA A 60 1.30 -19.74 -24.28
N HIS A 61 0.91 -20.01 -23.04
CA HIS A 61 0.83 -21.37 -22.48
C HIS A 61 -0.58 -22.01 -22.50
N GLY A 62 -1.55 -21.41 -23.22
CA GLY A 62 -2.81 -22.08 -23.53
C GLY A 62 -3.66 -22.45 -22.31
N GLY A 63 -4.42 -21.48 -21.79
CA GLY A 63 -5.65 -21.72 -21.05
C GLY A 63 -5.52 -21.92 -19.54
N SER A 64 -6.36 -21.16 -18.82
CA SER A 64 -6.61 -21.20 -17.37
C SER A 64 -5.51 -20.62 -16.47
N SER A 65 -5.60 -19.32 -16.17
CA SER A 65 -5.20 -18.80 -14.85
C SER A 65 -5.93 -17.49 -14.55
N ARG A 66 -6.74 -17.50 -13.49
CA ARG A 66 -7.46 -16.32 -12.96
C ARG A 66 -6.46 -15.24 -12.52
N PRO A 67 -6.84 -13.94 -12.54
CA PRO A 67 -5.97 -12.89 -12.03
C PRO A 67 -5.69 -13.13 -10.54
N ILE A 68 -4.41 -13.36 -10.20
CA ILE A 68 -3.95 -13.45 -8.81
C ILE A 68 -3.99 -12.03 -8.24
N SER A 69 -5.13 -11.70 -7.62
CA SER A 69 -5.21 -10.57 -6.72
C SER A 69 -4.46 -10.95 -5.45
N PRO A 70 -3.57 -10.10 -4.89
CA PRO A 70 -2.86 -10.40 -3.64
C PRO A 70 -3.81 -10.60 -2.43
N ALA A 71 -5.07 -10.15 -2.55
CA ALA A 71 -6.13 -10.46 -1.58
C ALA A 71 -6.65 -11.91 -1.68
N ALA A 72 -6.62 -12.52 -2.87
CA ALA A 72 -7.15 -13.87 -3.11
C ALA A 72 -6.26 -14.97 -2.51
N ASP A 73 -4.93 -14.79 -2.57
CA ASP A 73 -3.98 -15.73 -1.93
C ASP A 73 -4.16 -15.81 -0.41
N ARG A 74 -4.54 -14.69 0.22
CA ARG A 74 -4.72 -14.61 1.67
C ARG A 74 -5.99 -15.33 2.16
N GLU A 75 -7.01 -15.45 1.33
CA GLU A 75 -8.22 -16.21 1.66
C GLU A 75 -8.02 -17.73 1.53
N LEU A 76 -7.28 -18.17 0.50
CA LEU A 76 -7.03 -19.60 0.27
C LEU A 76 -6.25 -20.25 1.42
N SER A 77 -5.28 -19.53 2.00
CA SER A 77 -4.56 -20.00 3.20
C SER A 77 -5.45 -20.05 4.45
N ARG A 78 -6.47 -19.18 4.56
CA ARG A 78 -7.40 -19.17 5.70
C ARG A 78 -8.46 -20.27 5.60
N GLY A 79 -8.88 -20.65 4.39
CA GLY A 79 -9.83 -21.72 4.15
C GLY A 79 -9.25 -23.12 4.39
N SER A 80 -7.98 -23.33 4.02
CA SER A 80 -7.30 -24.63 4.17
C SER A 80 -7.14 -25.05 5.65
N GLN A 81 -6.94 -24.10 6.56
CA GLN A 81 -6.81 -24.37 8.00
C GLN A 81 -8.14 -24.79 8.67
N ARG A 82 -9.31 -24.47 8.09
CA ARG A 82 -10.62 -24.87 8.65
C ARG A 82 -11.03 -26.30 8.30
N MET A 83 -10.46 -26.90 7.25
CA MET A 83 -10.85 -28.25 6.82
C MET A 83 -10.08 -29.38 7.52
N THR A 84 -8.97 -29.09 8.20
CA THR A 84 -8.17 -30.10 8.89
C THR A 84 -8.58 -30.37 10.35
N MET A 85 -9.62 -29.71 10.86
CA MET A 85 -10.05 -29.80 12.26
C MET A 85 -11.43 -30.46 12.47
N ASN A 86 -12.00 -31.11 11.45
CA ASN A 86 -13.33 -31.74 11.54
C ASN A 86 -13.44 -33.07 10.76
N GLY A 87 -12.39 -33.89 10.79
CA GLY A 87 -12.42 -35.29 10.34
C GLY A 87 -12.47 -36.21 11.56
N TYR A 88 -13.53 -37.02 11.63
CA TYR A 88 -13.82 -38.05 12.64
C TYR A 88 -12.66 -38.97 12.99
#